data_AF-A0A3C1JCH6-F1
#
_entry.id   AF-A0A3C1JCH6-F1
#
_cell.length_a   1.000
_cell.length_b   1.000
_cell.length_c   1.000
_cell.angle_alpha   90.00
_cell.angle_beta   90.00
_cell.angle_gamma   90.00
#
_symmetry.space_group_name_H-M   'P 1'
#
loop_
_entity.id
_entity.type
_entity.pdbx_description
1 polymer ?
#
loop_
_entity_poly.entity_id
_entity_poly.type
_entity_poly.pdbx_seq_one_letter_code
_entity_poly.pdbx_strand_id
1 'polypeptide(L)' 'WQVPAIMRELQKLGNIPEADMWDSFNMGIGMIAVVRPAAVKTALKTLKGSVVIGEVVKGKNEVTLR' A
#
# COMPACT_ATOMS: atom_id res chain seq x y z
N TRP A 1 0.36 -1.24 7.58
CA TRP A 1 -0.54 -2.42 7.49
C TRP A 1 0.32 -3.67 7.59
N GLN A 2 -0.28 -4.84 7.79
CA GLN A 2 0.45 -6.10 7.70
C GLN A 2 0.19 -6.71 6.32
N VAL A 3 1.26 -7.16 5.66
CA VAL A 3 1.14 -7.90 4.40
C VAL A 3 0.46 -9.24 4.71
N PRO A 4 -0.63 -9.61 4.00
CA PRO A 4 -1.32 -10.88 4.24
C PRO A 4 -0.38 -12.08 4.07
N ALA A 5 -0.46 -13.06 4.97
CA ALA A 5 0.43 -14.23 4.98
C ALA A 5 0.44 -14.97 3.63
N ILE A 6 -0.71 -15.08 2.97
CA ILE A 6 -0.83 -15.72 1.66
C ILE A 6 0.10 -15.11 0.60
N MET A 7 0.34 -13.79 0.63
CA MET A 7 1.25 -13.14 -0.33
C MET A 7 2.70 -13.57 -0.08
N ARG A 8 3.09 -13.76 1.19
CA ARG A 8 4.42 -14.24 1.55
C ARG A 8 4.59 -15.73 1.22
N GLU A 9 3.54 -16.53 1.37
CA GLU A 9 3.55 -17.93 0.93
C GLU A 9 3.66 -18.04 -0.60
N LEU A 10 2.90 -17.24 -1.36
CA LEU A 10 3.01 -17.19 -2.83
C LEU A 10 4.40 -16.77 -3.28
N GLN A 11 4.97 -15.74 -2.65
CA GLN A 11 6.35 -15.31 -2.91
C GLN A 11 7.34 -16.45 -2.74
N LYS A 12 7.26 -17.17 -1.61
CA LYS A 12 8.15 -18.28 -1.28
C LYS A 12 7.98 -19.45 -2.25
N LEU A 13 6.74 -19.85 -2.54
CA LEU A 13 6.43 -20.97 -3.43
C LEU A 13 6.87 -20.70 -4.87
N GLY A 14 6.70 -19.45 -5.33
CA GLY A 14 7.11 -19.04 -6.68
C GLY A 14 8.58 -18.62 -6.79
N ASN A 15 9.33 -18.59 -5.68
CA ASN A 15 10.67 -17.98 -5.62
C ASN A 15 10.71 -16.57 -6.25
N ILE A 16 9.71 -15.75 -5.90
CA ILE A 16 9.47 -14.44 -6.53
C ILE A 16 10.36 -13.38 -5.84
N PRO A 17 11.15 -12.60 -6.59
CA PRO A 17 11.86 -11.45 -6.06
C PRO A 17 10.92 -10.46 -5.34
N GLU A 18 11.40 -9.79 -4.29
CA GLU A 18 10.57 -8.83 -3.55
C GLU A 18 10.05 -7.71 -4.46
N ALA A 19 10.87 -7.20 -5.39
CA ALA A 19 10.44 -6.15 -6.33
C ALA A 19 9.22 -6.58 -7.16
N ASP A 20 9.27 -7.79 -7.74
CA ASP A 20 8.18 -8.35 -8.53
C ASP A 20 6.89 -8.54 -7.71
N MET A 21 7.03 -8.78 -6.39
CA MET A 21 5.86 -8.83 -5.48
C MET A 21 5.15 -7.48 -5.41
N TRP A 22 5.90 -6.38 -5.31
CA TRP A 22 5.35 -5.03 -5.27
C TRP A 22 4.79 -4.55 -6.61
N ASP A 23 5.37 -5.02 -7.71
CA ASP A 23 4.91 -4.66 -9.06
C ASP A 23 3.65 -5.44 -9.48
N SER A 24 3.47 -6.67 -8.96
CA SER A 24 2.40 -7.58 -9.41
C SER A 24 1.28 -7.78 -8.41
N PHE A 25 1.55 -7.66 -7.11
CA PHE A 25 0.58 -7.92 -6.05
C PHE A 25 0.27 -6.64 -5.26
N ASN A 26 -0.94 -6.58 -4.72
CA ASN A 26 -1.38 -5.43 -3.93
C ASN A 26 -0.71 -5.32 -2.55
N MET A 27 0.01 -6.35 -2.12
CA MET A 27 0.71 -6.43 -0.83
C MET A 27 -0.15 -6.05 0.39
N GLY A 28 -1.47 -6.29 0.31
CA GLY A 28 -2.45 -6.00 1.35
C GLY A 28 -3.20 -4.67 1.20
N ILE A 29 -2.90 -3.86 0.19
CA ILE A 29 -3.59 -2.59 -0.08
C ILE A 29 -4.37 -2.69 -1.40
N GLY A 30 -5.65 -3.06 -1.31
CA GLY A 30 -6.51 -3.21 -2.50
C GLY A 30 -7.00 -1.89 -3.11
N MET A 31 -6.94 -0.78 -2.36
CA MET A 31 -7.41 0.53 -2.80
C MET A 31 -6.64 1.65 -2.11
N ILE A 32 -6.33 2.70 -2.86
CA ILE A 32 -5.70 3.92 -2.35
C ILE A 32 -6.66 5.08 -2.58
N ALA A 33 -6.94 5.85 -1.53
CA ALA A 33 -7.69 7.10 -1.60
C ALA A 33 -6.78 8.27 -1.24
N VAL A 34 -6.69 9.26 -2.12
CA VAL A 34 -5.90 10.48 -1.89
C VAL A 34 -6.82 11.57 -1.34
N VAL A 35 -6.46 12.12 -0.17
CA VAL A 35 -7.25 13.16 0.50
C VAL A 35 -6.37 14.34 0.88
N ARG A 36 -6.98 15.52 1.08
CA ARG A 36 -6.27 16.65 1.67
C ARG A 36 -5.81 16.32 3.09
N PRO A 37 -4.66 16.84 3.57
CA PRO A 37 -4.16 16.59 4.92
C PRO A 37 -5.19 16.85 6.03
N ALA A 38 -5.96 17.94 5.89
CA ALA A 38 -7.02 18.30 6.84
C ALA A 38 -8.18 17.28 6.92
N ALA A 39 -8.35 16.42 5.91
CA ALA A 39 -9.41 15.42 5.85
C ALA A 39 -8.99 14.03 6.37
N VAL A 40 -7.70 13.80 6.67
CA VAL A 40 -7.17 12.48 7.06
C VAL A 40 -7.93 11.89 8.26
N LYS A 41 -8.14 12.67 9.32
CA LYS A 41 -8.85 12.21 10.52
C LYS A 41 -10.30 11.80 10.21
N THR A 42 -10.99 12.56 9.34
CA THR A 42 -12.35 12.23 8.91
C THR A 42 -12.35 10.96 8.06
N ALA A 43 -11.44 10.85 7.10
CA ALA A 43 -11.31 9.68 6.22
C ALA A 43 -11.07 8.39 7.03
N LEU A 44 -10.13 8.40 7.99
CA LEU A 44 -9.86 7.24 8.84
C LEU A 44 -11.05 6.83 9.72
N LYS A 45 -11.87 7.79 10.14
CA LYS A 45 -13.10 7.52 10.91
C LYS A 45 -14.21 6.94 10.03
N THR A 46 -14.36 7.46 8.81
CA THR A 46 -15.41 7.05 7.87
C THR A 46 -15.08 5.68 7.24
N LEU A 47 -13.83 5.47 6.84
CA LEU A 47 -13.35 4.25 6.21
C LEU A 47 -12.69 3.35 7.28
N LYS A 48 -13.50 2.56 7.98
CA LYS A 48 -13.00 1.63 8.99
C LYS A 48 -11.98 0.65 8.38
N GLY A 49 -10.90 0.38 9.12
CA GLY A 49 -9.82 -0.48 8.65
C GLY A 49 -8.83 0.18 7.68
N SER A 50 -9.03 1.45 7.33
CA SER A 50 -8.05 2.22 6.56
C SER A 50 -6.86 2.66 7.42
N VAL A 51 -5.75 2.92 6.75
CA VAL A 51 -4.49 3.38 7.37
C VAL A 51 -3.82 4.38 6.43
N VAL A 52 -3.09 5.35 6.99
CA VAL A 52 -2.24 6.24 6.20
C VAL A 52 -1.03 5.43 5.72
N ILE A 53 -0.85 5.37 4.40
CA ILE A 53 0.22 4.56 3.77
C ILE A 53 1.33 5.40 3.13
N GLY A 54 1.19 6.73 3.08
CA GLY A 54 2.18 7.61 2.48
C GLY A 54 1.63 9.01 2.22
N GLU A 55 2.36 9.76 1.39
CA GLU A 55 2.06 11.13 1.00
C GLU A 55 2.39 11.35 -0.48
N VAL A 56 1.69 12.31 -1.11
CA VAL A 56 2.00 12.75 -2.48
C VAL A 56 2.89 13.99 -2.40
N VAL A 57 4.08 13.90 -2.98
CA VAL A 57 5.05 14.99 -3.03
C VAL A 57 5.29 15.45 -4.47
N LYS A 58 5.82 16.67 -4.64
CA LYS A 58 6.25 17.13 -5.96
C LYS A 58 7.42 16.26 -6.44
N GLY A 59 7.31 15.68 -7.63
CA GLY A 59 8.31 14.74 -8.16
C GLY A 59 8.13 14.46 -9.65
N LYS A 60 8.69 13.35 -10.12
CA LYS A 60 8.68 12.92 -11.54
C LYS A 60 7.70 11.76 -11.81
N ASN A 61 6.57 11.70 -11.09
CA ASN A 61 5.60 10.60 -11.15
C ASN A 61 6.20 9.23 -10.81
N GLU A 62 7.02 9.19 -9.77
CA GLU A 62 7.68 7.99 -9.28
C GLU A 62 7.07 7.56 -7.93
N VAL A 63 7.16 6.28 -7.62
CA VAL A 63 6.80 5.72 -6.31
C VAL A 63 8.07 5.28 -5.60
N THR A 64 8.23 5.68 -4.34
CA THR A 64 9.31 5.19 -3.47
C THR A 64 8.69 4.41 -2.33
N LEU A 65 8.97 3.10 -2.28
CA LEU A 65 8.63 2.24 -1.15
C LEU A 65 9.76 2.37 -0.11
N ARG A 66 9.41 2.69 1.14
CA ARG A 66 10.35 2.85 2.25
C ARG A 66 9.98 1.92 3.39
#